data_AF-A0A519BPB4-F1
#
_entry.id   AF-A0A519BPB4-F1
#
_cell.length_a   1.000
_cell.length_b   1.000
_cell.length_c   1.000
_cell.angle_alpha   90.00
_cell.angle_beta   90.00
_cell.angle_gamma   90.00
#
_symmetry.space_group_name_H-M   'P 1'
#
loop_
_entity.id
_entity.type
_entity.pdbx_description
1 polymer ?
#
loop_
_entity_poly.entity_id
_entity_poly.type
_entity_poly.pdbx_seq_one_letter_code
_entity_poly.pdbx_strand_id
1 'polypeptide(L)'
;MNEFTKKDILENLELIAEKLKSSNKTADIGIYGGSAIILLWEFRKSTRDIDIMIRNGEEEIKNIARDIAAYKKYPEDWLSDQVRTFTSINYKERLFLEIPKDEPSLRIFVPTTKYLLAMKCIAMRHETDTKDVKSLIKLLKITKEEDVLSIIDKYYPYDVIPDRTSFGIKEIMKEINLESFPDKDVINKQNNTPESEEDAFTKDLNNRNNLLNKGKGWKR
;
A
#
# COMPACT_ATOMS: atom_id res chain seq x y z
N MET A 1 -10.25 -7.37 15.35
CA MET A 1 -9.44 -7.95 14.26
C MET A 1 -8.06 -7.35 14.40
N ASN A 2 -7.02 -8.18 14.48
CA ASN A 2 -5.66 -7.65 14.50
C ASN A 2 -5.31 -7.19 13.09
N GLU A 3 -4.68 -6.02 13.00
CA GLU A 3 -4.06 -5.56 11.76
C GLU A 3 -2.55 -5.43 11.99
N PHE A 4 -1.77 -5.74 10.97
CA PHE A 4 -0.32 -5.76 10.98
C PHE A 4 0.23 -4.53 10.28
N THR A 5 0.92 -3.68 11.04
CA THR A 5 1.72 -2.58 10.49
C THR A 5 3.05 -3.09 9.96
N LYS A 6 3.83 -2.23 9.29
CA LYS A 6 5.21 -2.56 8.88
C LYS A 6 6.06 -3.05 10.03
N LYS A 7 5.92 -2.42 11.21
CA LYS A 7 6.63 -2.80 12.42
C LYS A 7 6.24 -4.21 12.87
N ASP A 8 4.94 -4.50 12.92
CA ASP A 8 4.46 -5.82 13.32
C ASP A 8 4.94 -6.91 12.35
N ILE A 9 4.97 -6.63 11.04
CA ILE A 9 5.49 -7.57 10.04
C ILE A 9 6.96 -7.88 10.33
N LEU A 10 7.81 -6.87 10.50
CA LEU A 10 9.24 -7.05 10.74
C LEU A 10 9.51 -7.79 12.06
N GLU A 11 8.82 -7.44 13.14
CA GLU A 11 8.96 -8.11 14.45
C GLU A 11 8.55 -9.59 14.38
N ASN A 12 7.51 -9.92 13.61
CA ASN A 12 7.11 -11.32 13.44
C ASN A 12 8.10 -12.10 12.57
N LEU A 13 8.72 -11.47 11.56
CA LEU A 13 9.77 -12.09 10.75
C LEU A 13 11.03 -12.36 11.56
N GLU A 14 11.41 -11.45 12.46
CA GLU A 14 12.50 -11.66 13.42
C GLU A 14 12.20 -12.84 14.35
N LEU A 15 10.99 -12.90 14.91
CA LEU A 15 10.59 -14.01 15.78
C LEU A 15 10.58 -15.37 15.05
N ILE A 16 10.19 -15.39 13.77
CA ILE A 16 10.30 -16.59 12.93
C ILE A 16 11.76 -16.99 12.77
N ALA A 17 12.63 -16.04 12.43
CA ALA A 17 14.06 -16.29 12.24
C ALA A 17 14.73 -16.81 13.54
N GLU A 18 14.38 -16.26 14.70
CA GLU A 18 14.86 -16.72 16.01
C GLU A 18 14.45 -18.17 16.30
N LYS A 19 13.17 -18.51 16.07
CA LYS A 19 12.67 -19.89 16.23
C LYS A 19 13.37 -20.86 15.29
N LEU A 20 13.52 -20.51 14.01
CA LEU A 20 14.28 -21.31 13.03
C LEU A 20 15.72 -21.54 13.50
N LYS A 21 16.40 -20.48 13.94
CA LYS A 21 17.78 -20.55 14.45
C LYS A 21 17.90 -21.46 15.67
N SER A 22 16.97 -21.34 16.63
CA SER A 22 16.97 -22.18 17.84
C SER A 22 16.80 -23.68 17.55
N SER A 23 16.18 -24.02 16.42
CA SER A 23 15.98 -25.40 15.96
C SER A 23 17.02 -25.84 14.92
N ASN A 24 18.06 -25.03 14.65
CA ASN A 24 19.05 -25.27 13.60
C ASN A 24 18.42 -25.54 12.22
N LYS A 25 17.39 -24.76 11.89
CA LYS A 25 16.63 -24.83 10.62
C LYS A 25 16.78 -23.52 9.84
N THR A 26 16.53 -23.60 8.54
CA THR A 26 16.50 -22.44 7.64
C THR A 26 15.22 -22.45 6.80
N ALA A 27 14.75 -21.28 6.40
CA ALA A 27 13.60 -21.14 5.52
C ALA A 27 13.76 -19.97 4.54
N ASP A 28 13.07 -20.09 3.41
CA ASP A 28 12.98 -19.04 2.39
C ASP A 28 11.51 -18.73 2.13
N ILE A 29 11.15 -17.46 2.25
CA ILE A 29 9.79 -16.99 1.98
C ILE A 29 9.78 -15.79 1.04
N GLY A 30 8.83 -15.72 0.14
CA GLY A 30 8.47 -14.49 -0.56
C GLY A 30 7.32 -13.79 0.17
N ILE A 31 7.36 -12.48 0.33
CA ILE A 31 6.26 -11.69 0.89
C ILE A 31 5.53 -10.98 -0.25
N TYR A 32 4.21 -11.09 -0.26
CA TYR A 32 3.35 -10.73 -1.38
C TYR A 32 2.19 -9.83 -0.97
N GLY A 33 1.28 -9.59 -1.91
CA GLY A 33 -0.04 -9.06 -1.62
C GLY A 33 0.00 -7.78 -0.81
N GLY A 34 -0.82 -7.76 0.23
CA GLY A 34 -1.01 -6.59 1.07
C GLY A 34 0.19 -6.24 1.94
N SER A 35 0.92 -7.23 2.43
CA SER A 35 2.10 -7.08 3.28
C SER A 35 3.31 -6.56 2.49
N ALA A 36 3.48 -6.98 1.24
CA ALA A 36 4.52 -6.44 0.35
C ALA A 36 4.34 -4.94 0.07
N ILE A 37 3.10 -4.49 -0.14
CA ILE A 37 2.79 -3.06 -0.33
C ILE A 37 3.24 -2.24 0.88
N ILE A 38 2.94 -2.73 2.08
CA ILE A 38 3.30 -2.06 3.34
C ILE A 38 4.82 -2.07 3.52
N LEU A 39 5.47 -3.22 3.37
CA LEU A 39 6.92 -3.34 3.56
C LEU A 39 7.72 -2.43 2.61
N LEU A 40 7.30 -2.34 1.34
CA LEU A 40 8.06 -1.66 0.29
C LEU A 40 7.75 -0.16 0.19
N TRP A 41 6.49 0.26 0.38
CA TRP A 41 6.07 1.64 0.10
C TRP A 41 5.13 2.27 1.12
N GLU A 42 4.54 1.50 2.04
CA GLU A 42 3.60 2.02 3.05
C GLU A 42 2.41 2.81 2.44
N PHE A 43 1.93 2.41 1.23
CA PHE A 43 0.73 3.01 0.62
C PHE A 43 -0.53 2.90 1.50
N ARG A 44 -0.51 1.99 2.46
CA ARG A 44 -1.46 1.87 3.56
C ARG A 44 -0.71 1.51 4.85
N LYS A 45 -1.33 1.78 6.00
CA LYS A 45 -0.70 1.63 7.32
C LYS A 45 -0.65 0.20 7.84
N SER A 46 -1.60 -0.63 7.43
CA SER A 46 -1.81 -1.95 8.02
C SER A 46 -2.49 -2.94 7.07
N THR A 47 -2.35 -4.24 7.36
CA THR A 47 -2.95 -5.38 6.64
C THR A 47 -3.60 -6.37 7.60
N ARG A 48 -4.58 -7.16 7.15
CA ARG A 48 -5.24 -8.15 8.02
C ARG A 48 -4.37 -9.39 8.26
N ASP A 49 -3.55 -9.71 7.28
CA ASP A 49 -2.70 -10.90 7.21
C ASP A 49 -1.37 -10.58 6.51
N ILE A 50 -0.38 -11.43 6.75
CA ILE A 50 0.92 -11.41 6.09
C ILE A 50 0.91 -12.49 5.01
N ASP A 51 0.73 -12.05 3.77
CA ASP A 51 0.76 -12.90 2.60
C ASP A 51 2.18 -13.40 2.28
N ILE A 52 2.38 -14.72 2.26
CA ILE A 52 3.68 -15.35 1.98
C ILE A 52 3.61 -16.47 0.95
N MET A 53 4.72 -16.68 0.24
CA MET A 53 4.98 -17.90 -0.51
C MET A 53 6.17 -18.62 0.11
N ILE A 54 5.95 -19.80 0.66
CA ILE A 54 7.04 -20.62 1.20
C ILE A 54 7.75 -21.34 0.06
N ARG A 55 9.07 -21.18 0.01
CA ARG A 55 9.96 -21.83 -0.98
C ARG A 55 10.77 -22.98 -0.39
N ASN A 56 11.09 -22.85 0.90
CA ASN A 56 11.79 -23.84 1.71
C ASN A 56 11.30 -23.73 3.16
N GLY A 57 11.31 -24.84 3.90
CA GLY A 57 10.95 -24.88 5.31
C GLY A 57 9.44 -24.85 5.55
N GLU A 58 8.65 -25.55 4.73
CA GLU A 58 7.19 -25.51 4.80
C GLU A 58 6.64 -26.00 6.15
N GLU A 59 7.15 -27.11 6.65
CA GLU A 59 6.75 -27.65 7.96
C GLU A 59 7.17 -26.69 9.09
N GLU A 60 8.41 -26.21 9.06
CA GLU A 60 8.95 -25.29 10.06
C GLU A 60 8.16 -23.98 10.12
N ILE A 61 7.92 -23.34 8.96
CA ILE A 61 7.16 -22.08 8.89
C ILE A 61 5.73 -22.29 9.39
N LYS A 62 5.04 -23.36 8.99
CA LYS A 62 3.66 -23.64 9.43
C LYS A 62 3.60 -23.93 10.93
N ASN A 63 4.55 -24.68 11.48
CA ASN A 63 4.63 -24.94 12.91
C ASN A 63 4.89 -23.66 13.70
N ILE A 64 5.91 -22.89 13.30
CA ILE A 64 6.26 -21.62 13.94
C ILE A 64 5.11 -20.61 13.87
N ALA A 65 4.41 -20.53 12.72
CA ALA A 65 3.28 -19.63 12.56
C ALA A 65 2.13 -19.96 13.52
N ARG A 66 1.84 -21.24 13.73
CA ARG A 66 0.86 -21.71 14.73
C ARG A 66 1.28 -21.36 16.16
N ASP A 67 2.54 -21.56 16.50
CA ASP A 67 3.06 -21.20 17.83
C ASP A 67 2.95 -19.69 18.10
N ILE A 68 3.32 -18.86 17.11
CA ILE A 68 3.21 -17.40 17.21
C ILE A 68 1.75 -16.98 17.31
N ALA A 69 0.85 -17.61 16.54
CA ALA A 69 -0.58 -17.33 16.61
C ALA A 69 -1.14 -17.59 18.02
N ALA A 70 -0.81 -18.75 18.61
CA ALA A 70 -1.23 -19.10 19.97
C ALA A 70 -0.64 -18.13 21.01
N TYR A 71 0.65 -17.80 20.90
CA TYR A 71 1.34 -16.93 21.85
C TYR A 71 0.84 -15.47 21.80
N LYS A 72 0.72 -14.91 20.59
CA LYS A 72 0.29 -13.51 20.37
C LYS A 72 -1.22 -13.34 20.24
N LYS A 73 -1.99 -14.44 20.33
CA LYS A 73 -3.45 -14.47 20.10
C LYS A 73 -3.84 -13.89 18.75
N TYR A 74 -3.07 -14.22 17.71
CA TYR A 74 -3.39 -13.84 16.35
C TYR A 74 -4.44 -14.81 15.76
N PRO A 75 -5.20 -14.38 14.74
CA PRO A 75 -5.97 -15.30 13.90
C PRO A 75 -5.10 -16.42 13.33
N GLU A 76 -5.66 -17.60 13.09
CA GLU A 76 -4.89 -18.74 12.55
C GLU A 76 -4.29 -18.44 11.17
N ASP A 77 -4.96 -17.59 10.39
CA ASP A 77 -4.60 -17.17 9.04
C ASP A 77 -3.75 -15.89 8.99
N TRP A 78 -3.18 -15.45 10.13
CA TRP A 78 -2.35 -14.24 10.18
C TRP A 78 -1.12 -14.30 9.27
N LEU A 79 -0.60 -15.50 8.99
CA LEU A 79 0.45 -15.78 8.02
C LEU A 79 -0.15 -16.68 6.94
N SER A 80 -0.52 -16.09 5.81
CA SER A 80 -1.35 -16.72 4.78
C SER A 80 -0.52 -17.14 3.58
N ASP A 81 -0.65 -18.40 3.15
CA ASP A 81 -0.03 -18.91 1.92
C ASP A 81 -0.96 -18.92 0.70
N GLN A 82 -2.15 -18.30 0.83
CA GLN A 82 -3.18 -18.27 -0.21
C GLN A 82 -2.73 -17.58 -1.50
N VAL A 83 -1.72 -16.71 -1.42
CA VAL A 83 -1.10 -16.07 -2.60
C VAL A 83 -0.58 -17.07 -3.63
N ARG A 84 -0.29 -18.31 -3.23
CA ARG A 84 0.08 -19.42 -4.14
C ARG A 84 -0.98 -19.66 -5.23
N THR A 85 -2.26 -19.41 -4.95
CA THR A 85 -3.33 -19.56 -5.95
C THR A 85 -3.24 -18.55 -7.10
N PHE A 86 -2.50 -17.46 -6.90
CA PHE A 86 -2.31 -16.39 -7.89
C PHE A 86 -0.86 -16.34 -8.41
N THR A 87 0.02 -17.25 -8.03
CA THR A 87 1.42 -17.21 -8.48
C THR A 87 1.53 -17.62 -9.94
N SER A 88 2.24 -16.80 -10.71
CA SER A 88 2.58 -17.08 -12.10
C SER A 88 3.78 -18.02 -12.21
N ILE A 89 3.81 -18.86 -13.25
CA ILE A 89 5.02 -19.64 -13.63
C ILE A 89 6.22 -18.74 -13.98
N ASN A 90 5.95 -17.51 -14.45
CA ASN A 90 6.92 -16.49 -14.83
C ASN A 90 7.21 -15.50 -13.69
N TYR A 91 6.91 -15.85 -12.43
CA TYR A 91 7.12 -14.97 -11.28
C TYR A 91 8.54 -14.38 -11.24
N LYS A 92 8.64 -13.13 -10.79
CA LYS A 92 9.92 -12.42 -10.66
C LYS A 92 10.02 -11.77 -9.30
N GLU A 93 11.04 -12.17 -8.56
CA GLU A 93 11.33 -11.69 -7.22
C GLU A 93 12.80 -11.30 -7.08
N ARG A 94 13.11 -10.61 -5.99
CA ARG A 94 14.48 -10.29 -5.57
C ARG A 94 14.63 -10.56 -4.07
N LEU A 95 15.85 -10.87 -3.64
CA LEU A 95 16.17 -10.90 -2.22
C LEU A 95 15.89 -9.51 -1.62
N PHE A 96 15.26 -9.51 -0.46
CA PHE A 96 14.87 -8.29 0.25
C PHE A 96 15.59 -8.17 1.59
N LEU A 97 15.57 -9.22 2.40
CA LEU A 97 16.11 -9.22 3.75
C LEU A 97 16.62 -10.61 4.14
N GLU A 98 17.69 -10.64 4.91
CA GLU A 98 18.32 -11.84 5.48
C GLU A 98 18.40 -11.67 7.00
N ILE A 99 17.88 -12.65 7.74
CA ILE A 99 17.76 -12.57 9.20
C ILE A 99 18.37 -13.82 9.85
N PRO A 100 19.42 -13.68 10.69
CA PRO A 100 20.32 -12.52 10.76
C PRO A 100 21.15 -12.39 9.47
N LYS A 101 21.76 -11.22 9.23
CA LYS A 101 22.45 -10.91 7.97
C LYS A 101 23.64 -11.84 7.66
N ASP A 102 24.47 -12.13 8.66
CA ASP A 102 25.73 -12.84 8.43
C ASP A 102 25.58 -14.37 8.36
N GLU A 103 24.48 -14.91 8.90
CA GLU A 103 24.12 -16.34 8.87
C GLU A 103 22.59 -16.51 8.89
N PRO A 104 21.91 -16.30 7.75
CA PRO A 104 20.45 -16.23 7.75
C PRO A 104 19.79 -17.56 8.04
N SER A 105 18.97 -17.59 9.09
CA SER A 105 17.97 -18.64 9.32
C SER A 105 16.70 -18.38 8.52
N LEU A 106 16.42 -17.12 8.16
CA LEU A 106 15.31 -16.74 7.29
C LEU A 106 15.79 -15.81 6.18
N ARG A 107 15.49 -16.18 4.93
CA ARG A 107 15.65 -15.30 3.77
C ARG A 107 14.30 -14.87 3.24
N ILE A 108 14.14 -13.57 3.06
CA ILE A 108 12.90 -12.94 2.64
C ILE A 108 13.10 -12.33 1.27
N PHE A 109 12.15 -12.60 0.39
CA PHE A 109 12.13 -12.10 -0.96
C PHE A 109 10.85 -11.30 -1.19
N VAL A 110 10.89 -10.44 -2.20
CA VAL A 110 9.73 -9.62 -2.60
C VAL A 110 9.59 -9.64 -4.12
N PRO A 111 8.35 -9.57 -4.63
CA PRO A 111 8.10 -9.45 -6.06
C PRO A 111 8.70 -8.16 -6.63
N THR A 112 9.09 -8.21 -7.90
CA THR A 112 9.33 -6.98 -8.66
C THR A 112 8.04 -6.17 -8.73
N THR A 113 8.14 -4.85 -8.78
CA THR A 113 6.95 -3.96 -8.79
C THR A 113 5.97 -4.30 -9.91
N LYS A 114 6.48 -4.62 -11.11
CA LYS A 114 5.65 -5.03 -12.25
C LYS A 114 4.94 -6.36 -12.00
N TYR A 115 5.62 -7.34 -11.39
CA TYR A 115 4.99 -8.62 -11.07
C TYR A 115 3.92 -8.45 -9.98
N LEU A 116 4.18 -7.65 -8.95
CA LEU A 116 3.20 -7.35 -7.92
C LEU A 116 1.97 -6.63 -8.48
N LEU A 117 2.15 -5.68 -9.42
CA LEU A 117 1.04 -5.05 -10.13
C LEU A 117 0.18 -6.10 -10.85
N ALA A 118 0.79 -6.96 -11.66
CA ALA A 118 0.07 -8.00 -12.40
C ALA A 118 -0.74 -8.90 -11.45
N MET A 119 -0.10 -9.38 -10.38
CA MET A 119 -0.73 -10.24 -9.37
C MET A 119 -1.90 -9.54 -8.67
N LYS A 120 -1.74 -8.26 -8.29
CA LYS A 120 -2.81 -7.47 -7.66
C LYS A 120 -3.98 -7.25 -8.62
N CYS A 121 -3.75 -7.03 -9.91
CA CYS A 121 -4.83 -6.92 -10.91
C CYS A 121 -5.64 -8.21 -11.03
N ILE A 122 -4.98 -9.38 -11.05
CA ILE A 122 -5.67 -10.68 -11.12
C ILE A 122 -6.45 -10.99 -9.84
N ALA A 123 -5.87 -10.67 -8.68
CA ALA A 123 -6.45 -10.91 -7.36
C ALA A 123 -7.44 -9.81 -6.90
N MET A 124 -7.67 -8.78 -7.72
CA MET A 124 -8.47 -7.60 -7.38
C MET A 124 -9.93 -7.98 -7.11
N ARG A 125 -10.35 -7.79 -5.85
CA ARG A 125 -11.71 -8.15 -5.38
C ARG A 125 -12.37 -7.04 -4.56
N HIS A 126 -11.56 -6.27 -3.82
CA HIS A 126 -12.05 -5.28 -2.88
C HIS A 126 -11.48 -3.88 -3.18
N GLU A 127 -12.09 -2.85 -2.62
CA GLU A 127 -11.66 -1.45 -2.77
C GLU A 127 -10.18 -1.25 -2.36
N THR A 128 -9.71 -1.99 -1.35
CA THR A 128 -8.30 -1.98 -0.93
C THR A 128 -7.37 -2.47 -2.03
N ASP A 129 -7.76 -3.50 -2.79
CA ASP A 129 -6.96 -3.99 -3.91
C ASP A 129 -6.93 -2.96 -5.05
N THR A 130 -8.05 -2.31 -5.34
CA THR A 130 -8.14 -1.22 -6.32
C THR A 130 -7.20 -0.07 -5.96
N LYS A 131 -7.15 0.33 -4.67
CA LYS A 131 -6.22 1.37 -4.17
C LYS A 131 -4.76 0.95 -4.29
N ASP A 132 -4.44 -0.30 -3.98
CA ASP A 132 -3.08 -0.84 -4.15
C ASP A 132 -2.67 -0.82 -5.63
N VAL A 133 -3.54 -1.29 -6.54
CA VAL A 133 -3.30 -1.27 -8.00
C VAL A 133 -3.09 0.15 -8.50
N LYS A 134 -3.97 1.09 -8.12
CA LYS A 134 -3.83 2.51 -8.49
C LYS A 134 -2.50 3.10 -8.03
N SER A 135 -2.06 2.78 -6.80
CA SER A 135 -0.79 3.26 -6.25
C SER A 135 0.41 2.67 -6.98
N LEU A 136 0.35 1.38 -7.35
CA LEU A 136 1.39 0.72 -8.15
C LEU A 136 1.47 1.28 -9.59
N ILE A 137 0.35 1.55 -10.24
CA ILE A 137 0.29 2.18 -11.57
C ILE A 137 0.96 3.56 -11.52
N LYS A 138 0.63 4.38 -10.51
CA LYS A 138 1.27 5.69 -10.29
C LYS A 138 2.77 5.57 -10.02
N LEU A 139 3.18 4.62 -9.17
CA LEU A 139 4.59 4.36 -8.87
C LEU A 139 5.38 3.98 -10.13
N LEU A 140 4.79 3.16 -11.00
CA LEU A 140 5.38 2.75 -12.28
C LEU A 140 5.25 3.82 -13.38
N LYS A 141 4.57 4.93 -13.10
CA LYS A 141 4.30 6.03 -14.04
C LYS A 141 3.65 5.55 -15.34
N ILE A 142 2.75 4.58 -15.23
CA ILE A 142 2.00 4.06 -16.38
C ILE A 142 0.90 5.05 -16.73
N THR A 143 0.79 5.40 -18.00
CA THR A 143 -0.18 6.40 -18.51
C THR A 143 -1.23 5.80 -19.44
N LYS A 144 -1.04 4.56 -19.87
CA LYS A 144 -1.90 3.85 -20.82
C LYS A 144 -2.42 2.55 -20.22
N GLU A 145 -3.69 2.26 -20.47
CA GLU A 145 -4.34 1.02 -20.02
C GLU A 145 -3.64 -0.22 -20.61
N GLU A 146 -3.24 -0.12 -21.88
CA GLU A 146 -2.59 -1.20 -22.63
C GLU A 146 -1.26 -1.63 -22.00
N ASP A 147 -0.53 -0.69 -21.36
CA ASP A 147 0.72 -1.00 -20.69
C ASP A 147 0.49 -1.85 -19.42
N VAL A 148 -0.62 -1.64 -18.71
CA VAL A 148 -1.02 -2.48 -17.56
C VAL A 148 -1.39 -3.87 -18.04
N LEU A 149 -2.19 -3.97 -19.10
CA LEU A 149 -2.59 -5.24 -19.70
C LEU A 149 -1.38 -6.03 -20.23
N SER A 150 -0.41 -5.35 -20.87
CA SER A 150 0.84 -5.97 -21.32
C SER A 150 1.70 -6.49 -20.16
N ILE A 151 1.71 -5.78 -19.03
CA ILE A 151 2.38 -6.27 -17.81
C ILE A 151 1.71 -7.54 -17.29
N ILE A 152 0.37 -7.59 -17.29
CA ILE A 152 -0.39 -8.79 -16.87
C ILE A 152 -0.07 -9.96 -17.79
N ASP A 153 -0.22 -9.78 -19.11
CA ASP A 153 0.01 -10.82 -20.13
C ASP A 153 1.43 -11.41 -20.06
N LYS A 154 2.44 -10.59 -19.77
CA LYS A 154 3.82 -11.05 -19.56
C LYS A 154 3.94 -12.11 -18.45
N TYR A 155 3.17 -11.97 -17.38
CA TYR A 155 3.23 -12.90 -16.25
C TYR A 155 2.17 -13.98 -16.32
N TYR A 156 0.99 -13.70 -16.88
CA TYR A 156 -0.12 -14.64 -16.97
C TYR A 156 -0.49 -14.91 -18.44
N PRO A 157 0.44 -15.41 -19.27
CA PRO A 157 0.09 -15.86 -20.61
C PRO A 157 -0.85 -17.05 -20.44
N TYR A 158 -1.86 -17.19 -21.30
CA TYR A 158 -2.89 -18.26 -21.27
C TYR A 158 -4.09 -18.04 -20.35
N ASP A 159 -4.03 -17.10 -19.40
CA ASP A 159 -5.23 -16.67 -18.69
C ASP A 159 -5.89 -15.55 -19.50
N VAL A 160 -7.08 -15.79 -20.06
CA VAL A 160 -7.90 -14.68 -20.56
C VAL A 160 -8.12 -13.76 -19.38
N ILE A 161 -7.54 -12.55 -19.44
CA ILE A 161 -7.68 -11.54 -18.38
C ILE A 161 -9.18 -11.43 -18.07
N PRO A 162 -9.62 -11.80 -16.85
CA PRO A 162 -11.04 -11.84 -16.56
C PRO A 162 -11.67 -10.47 -16.83
N ASP A 163 -12.90 -10.44 -17.37
CA ASP A 163 -13.58 -9.18 -17.70
C ASP A 163 -13.61 -8.20 -16.52
N ARG A 164 -13.76 -8.73 -15.30
CA ARG A 164 -13.70 -7.94 -14.05
C ARG A 164 -12.37 -7.20 -13.89
N THR A 165 -11.26 -7.83 -14.27
CA THR A 165 -9.91 -7.28 -14.14
C THR A 165 -9.72 -6.21 -15.20
N SER A 166 -10.06 -6.50 -16.46
CA SER A 166 -10.01 -5.51 -17.54
C SER A 166 -10.87 -4.28 -17.25
N PHE A 167 -12.11 -4.48 -16.81
CA PHE A 167 -13.02 -3.39 -16.42
C PHE A 167 -12.47 -2.59 -15.23
N GLY A 168 -11.98 -3.27 -14.19
CA GLY A 168 -11.40 -2.59 -13.03
C GLY A 168 -10.16 -1.76 -13.37
N ILE A 169 -9.29 -2.26 -14.25
CA ILE A 169 -8.12 -1.50 -14.74
C ILE A 169 -8.57 -0.25 -15.49
N LYS A 170 -9.55 -0.39 -16.40
CA LYS A 170 -10.10 0.73 -17.16
C LYS A 170 -10.64 1.85 -16.25
N GLU A 171 -11.41 1.49 -15.22
CA GLU A 171 -11.93 2.48 -14.26
C GLU A 171 -10.80 3.14 -13.46
N ILE A 172 -9.80 2.38 -12.99
CA ILE A 172 -8.63 2.94 -12.29
C ILE A 172 -7.85 3.92 -13.20
N MET A 173 -7.63 3.55 -14.46
CA MET A 173 -6.91 4.40 -15.41
C MET A 173 -7.68 5.69 -15.71
N LYS A 174 -9.01 5.61 -15.83
CA LYS A 174 -9.88 6.78 -15.96
C LYS A 174 -9.75 7.72 -14.77
N GLU A 175 -9.78 7.20 -13.54
CA GLU A 175 -9.57 8.01 -12.33
C GLU A 175 -8.19 8.68 -12.31
N ILE A 176 -7.12 7.95 -12.64
CA ILE A 176 -5.76 8.51 -12.69
C ILE A 176 -5.65 9.64 -13.71
N ASN A 177 -6.29 9.47 -14.88
CA ASN A 177 -6.30 10.49 -15.92
C ASN A 177 -7.09 11.75 -15.50
N LEU A 178 -8.23 11.58 -14.82
CA LEU A 178 -9.00 12.69 -14.26
C LEU A 178 -8.23 13.45 -13.17
N GLU A 179 -7.46 12.75 -12.33
CA GLU A 179 -6.59 13.40 -11.34
C GLU A 179 -5.43 14.17 -11.99
N SER A 180 -4.95 13.71 -13.15
CA SER A 180 -3.87 14.37 -13.90
C SER A 180 -4.34 15.58 -14.69
N PHE A 181 -5.65 15.67 -14.97
CA PHE A 181 -6.32 16.78 -15.62
C PHE A 181 -7.59 17.15 -14.83
N PRO A 182 -7.46 17.81 -13.67
CA PRO A 182 -8.62 18.19 -12.89
C PRO A 182 -9.53 19.04 -13.77
N ASP A 183 -10.78 18.58 -13.89
CA ASP A 183 -11.80 19.22 -14.69
C ASP A 183 -11.88 20.72 -14.36
N LYS A 184 -11.83 21.59 -15.38
CA LYS A 184 -11.83 23.05 -15.18
C LYS A 184 -13.08 23.52 -14.42
N ASP A 185 -14.16 22.74 -14.48
CA ASP A 185 -15.41 23.00 -13.78
C ASP A 185 -15.37 22.66 -12.28
N VAL A 186 -14.44 21.80 -11.83
CA VAL A 186 -14.20 21.53 -10.39
C VAL A 186 -13.31 22.62 -9.79
N ILE A 187 -12.32 23.11 -10.56
CA ILE A 187 -11.46 24.23 -10.15
C ILE A 187 -12.30 25.51 -9.96
N ASN A 188 -13.29 25.75 -10.82
CA ASN A 188 -14.19 26.91 -10.68
C ASN A 188 -15.24 26.78 -9.56
N LYS A 189 -15.56 25.57 -9.08
CA LYS A 189 -16.47 25.38 -7.94
C LYS A 189 -15.79 25.55 -6.58
N GLN A 190 -14.48 25.35 -6.48
CA GLN A 190 -13.71 25.64 -5.26
C GLN A 190 -13.29 27.12 -5.14
N ASN A 191 -13.37 27.89 -6.24
CA ASN A 191 -13.04 29.33 -6.27
C ASN A 191 -14.26 30.26 -6.28
N ASN A 192 -15.48 29.74 -6.13
CA ASN A 192 -16.69 30.54 -5.92
C ASN A 192 -17.08 30.55 -4.44
N THR A 193 -16.23 31.14 -3.61
CA THR A 193 -16.74 31.90 -2.46
C THR A 193 -17.43 33.15 -3.02
N PRO A 194 -18.63 33.55 -2.55
CA PRO A 194 -19.20 34.82 -2.93
C PRO A 194 -18.21 35.91 -2.50
N GLU A 195 -17.78 36.71 -3.46
CA GLU A 195 -17.03 37.95 -3.27
C GLU A 195 -17.94 38.94 -2.53
N SER A 196 -18.14 38.74 -1.22
CA SER A 196 -18.93 39.65 -0.37
C SER A 196 -18.57 39.66 1.12
N GLU A 197 -17.50 38.99 1.58
CA GLU A 197 -17.12 39.01 3.00
C GLU A 197 -15.77 39.69 3.33
N GLU A 198 -14.88 39.94 2.35
CA GLU A 198 -13.63 40.69 2.61
C GLU A 198 -13.84 42.21 2.81
N ASP A 199 -14.99 42.75 2.37
CA ASP A 199 -15.36 44.15 2.60
C ASP A 199 -15.90 44.43 4.02
N ALA A 200 -16.33 43.39 4.75
CA ALA A 200 -16.87 43.53 6.10
C ALA A 200 -15.77 43.55 7.18
N PHE A 201 -14.71 42.75 7.01
CA PHE A 201 -13.62 42.68 7.97
C PHE A 201 -12.67 43.90 7.89
N THR A 202 -12.48 44.44 6.67
CA THR A 202 -11.62 45.61 6.44
C THR A 202 -12.28 46.93 6.89
N LYS A 203 -13.62 46.99 6.93
CA LYS A 203 -14.36 48.16 7.47
C LYS A 203 -14.37 48.21 9.00
N ASP A 204 -14.39 47.07 9.70
CA ASP A 204 -14.45 47.07 11.17
C ASP A 204 -13.08 47.38 11.82
N LEU A 205 -11.96 46.98 11.20
CA LEU A 205 -10.62 47.33 11.69
C LEU A 205 -10.30 48.83 11.55
N ASN A 206 -10.73 49.48 10.46
CA ASN A 206 -10.49 50.91 10.24
C ASN A 206 -11.34 51.80 11.17
N ASN A 207 -12.50 51.31 11.63
CA ASN A 207 -13.35 52.07 12.56
C ASN A 207 -12.87 51.97 14.02
N ARG A 208 -12.22 50.86 14.41
CA ARG A 208 -11.65 50.69 15.76
C ARG A 208 -10.33 51.45 15.96
N ASN A 209 -9.52 51.65 14.92
CA ASN A 209 -8.29 52.45 15.02
C ASN A 209 -8.53 53.98 15.07
N ASN A 210 -9.71 54.47 14.68
CA ASN A 210 -10.06 55.89 14.76
C ASN A 210 -10.64 56.34 16.12
N LEU A 211 -10.92 55.39 17.03
CA LEU A 211 -11.44 55.68 18.39
C LEU A 211 -10.36 55.68 19.49
N LEU A 212 -9.12 55.28 19.18
CA LEU A 212 -8.00 55.29 20.14
C LEU A 212 -7.03 56.48 19.98
N ASN A 213 -7.22 57.35 18.97
CA ASN A 213 -6.36 58.52 18.70
C ASN A 213 -7.01 59.89 18.98
N LYS A 214 -8.15 59.96 19.69
CA LYS A 214 -8.73 61.22 20.18
C LYS A 214 -8.73 61.27 21.70
N GLY A 215 -7.55 61.41 22.28
CA GLY A 215 -7.41 61.42 23.74
C GLY A 215 -6.09 61.97 24.27
N LYS A 216 -5.51 63.02 23.66
CA LYS A 216 -4.50 63.90 24.31
C LYS A 216 -4.60 65.32 23.76
N GLY A 217 -5.44 66.14 24.39
CA GLY A 217 -5.34 67.59 24.27
C GLY A 217 -4.48 68.13 25.41
N TRP A 218 -3.43 68.89 25.08
CA TRP A 218 -2.88 69.96 25.93
C TRP A 218 -2.50 71.13 25.02
N LYS A 219 -3.21 72.26 25.19
CA LYS A 219 -2.75 73.59 24.77
C LYS A 219 -2.02 74.22 25.96
N ARG A 220 -0.95 74.95 25.61
CA ARG A 220 -0.15 75.94 26.34
C ARG A 220 -0.64 76.37 27.72
#